data_AF-A0A535H1Q9-F1
#
_entry.id   AF-A0A535H1Q9-F1
#
_cell.length_a   1.000
_cell.length_b   1.000
_cell.length_c   1.000
_cell.angle_alpha   90.00
_cell.angle_beta   90.00
_cell.angle_gamma   90.00
#
_symmetry.space_group_name_H-M   'P 1'
#
loop_
_entity.id
_entity.type
_entity.pdbx_description
1 polymer ?
#
loop_
_entity_poly.entity_id
_entity_poly.type
_entity_poly.pdbx_seq_one_letter_code
_entity_poly.pdbx_strand_id
1 'polypeptide(L)'
;MARDEGKVWLVNYALPGEVVEAEPRGRQGGVAVAAAIRVLEASPHRVAAPCPYFGACGGCQLQHAEYSHQLELKRQVVAEAWERAGLRLPPDVAVLGMDHPWRYRIRGEFEAVPEASGWRFGFHRMRSHAVLPVDSCLIHDERIERALPAFARAADELRLTGLQNLLLTVEPTGPGLLWRLRFHGRAPAWPRDEFAHRVAALLPEVTLLDEAMSLELWDMTCRVRSDTFVQTNYRQMLVLYRAAFNMLRPQPGERVLDLYAGIGTISVAVARECESVTAVEENPHAVQLGRLNARINSVRVEYMPGKVESALREIRLGRHQAVILDPPRAGCEPAAIAELIRLGVERLVYVSCEPSTHARDIVALVRGGYRVRRAAIVDMFPQTYHIESVALLERS
;
A
#
# COMPACT_ATOMS: atom_id res chain seq x y z
N MET A 1 22.38 8.90 -2.55
CA MET A 1 22.65 10.07 -3.42
C MET A 1 24.15 10.27 -3.45
N ALA A 2 24.75 10.50 -4.62
CA ALA A 2 26.18 10.78 -4.76
C ALA A 2 26.39 12.16 -5.41
N ARG A 3 27.55 12.77 -5.19
CA ARG A 3 27.98 13.99 -5.86
C ARG A 3 29.27 13.70 -6.62
N ASP A 4 29.28 14.04 -7.89
CA ASP A 4 30.43 13.86 -8.78
C ASP A 4 30.58 15.11 -9.65
N GLU A 5 31.72 15.78 -9.56
CA GLU A 5 32.01 17.06 -10.26
C GLU A 5 30.87 18.11 -10.15
N GLY A 6 30.26 18.22 -8.98
CA GLY A 6 29.14 19.15 -8.72
C GLY A 6 27.77 18.67 -9.24
N LYS A 7 27.69 17.54 -9.93
CA LYS A 7 26.42 16.91 -10.36
C LYS A 7 25.91 15.97 -9.28
N VAL A 8 24.59 16.01 -9.06
CA VAL A 8 23.90 15.10 -8.14
C VAL A 8 23.43 13.86 -8.90
N TRP A 9 23.78 12.69 -8.38
CA TRP A 9 23.39 11.39 -8.91
C TRP A 9 22.51 10.62 -7.91
N LEU A 10 21.40 10.07 -8.41
CA LEU A 10 20.67 9.02 -7.73
C LEU A 10 21.26 7.68 -8.16
N VAL A 11 21.98 7.03 -7.27
CA VAL A 11 22.63 5.74 -7.54
C VAL A 11 21.78 4.63 -6.96
N ASN A 12 21.11 3.87 -7.82
CA ASN A 12 20.34 2.70 -7.43
C ASN A 12 21.28 1.61 -6.89
N TYR A 13 20.83 0.87 -5.88
CA TYR A 13 21.52 -0.29 -5.30
C TYR A 13 22.86 0.01 -4.60
N ALA A 14 23.13 1.28 -4.28
CA ALA A 14 24.19 1.71 -3.39
C ALA A 14 23.62 2.16 -2.04
N LEU A 15 24.32 1.86 -0.95
CA LEU A 15 24.01 2.34 0.39
C LEU A 15 24.82 3.61 0.71
N PRO A 16 24.37 4.43 1.66
CA PRO A 16 25.18 5.52 2.19
C PRO A 16 26.52 5.01 2.74
N GLY A 17 27.60 5.77 2.48
CA GLY A 17 28.96 5.45 2.92
C GLY A 17 29.75 4.53 1.97
N GLU A 18 29.15 4.03 0.90
CA GLU A 18 29.83 3.13 -0.03
C GLU A 18 30.62 3.84 -1.13
N VAL A 19 31.68 3.17 -1.57
CA VAL A 19 32.38 3.48 -2.82
C VAL A 19 31.97 2.44 -3.85
N VAL A 20 31.39 2.89 -4.96
CA VAL A 20 30.84 2.02 -6.01
C VAL A 20 31.28 2.46 -7.39
N GLU A 21 31.44 1.50 -8.30
CA GLU A 21 31.38 1.78 -9.73
C GLU A 21 29.91 1.76 -10.15
N ALA A 22 29.47 2.83 -10.80
CA ALA A 22 28.10 3.02 -11.19
C ALA A 22 27.98 3.32 -12.69
N GLU A 23 26.97 2.74 -13.31
CA GLU A 23 26.69 2.92 -14.74
C GLU A 23 25.49 3.88 -14.91
N PRO A 24 25.59 4.94 -15.74
CA PRO A 24 24.49 5.83 -16.01
C PRO A 24 23.26 5.11 -16.59
N ARG A 25 22.07 5.47 -16.09
CA ARG A 25 20.76 4.92 -16.49
C ARG A 25 19.78 6.00 -16.94
N GLY A 26 20.29 7.17 -17.34
CA GLY A 26 19.50 8.30 -17.81
C GLY A 26 19.14 9.29 -16.71
N ARG A 27 17.93 9.84 -16.77
CA ARG A 27 17.43 10.88 -15.84
C ARG A 27 16.05 10.53 -15.32
N GLN A 28 15.76 10.92 -14.09
CA GLN A 28 14.44 10.81 -13.46
C GLN A 28 14.10 12.16 -12.82
N GLY A 29 13.00 12.80 -13.27
CA GLY A 29 12.62 14.13 -12.79
C GLY A 29 13.72 15.18 -12.97
N GLY A 30 14.50 15.08 -14.05
CA GLY A 30 15.63 15.98 -14.32
C GLY A 30 16.95 15.65 -13.60
N VAL A 31 16.93 14.76 -12.60
CA VAL A 31 18.14 14.34 -11.85
C VAL A 31 18.83 13.18 -12.57
N ALA A 32 20.16 13.18 -12.62
CA ALA A 32 20.94 12.10 -13.21
C ALA A 32 20.81 10.82 -12.37
N VAL A 33 20.65 9.68 -13.03
CA VAL A 33 20.48 8.38 -12.38
C VAL A 33 21.55 7.42 -12.86
N ALA A 34 22.12 6.66 -11.94
CA ALA A 34 23.02 5.55 -12.23
C ALA A 34 22.58 4.31 -11.44
N ALA A 35 23.14 3.15 -11.76
CA ALA A 35 23.01 1.93 -10.97
C ALA A 35 24.39 1.43 -10.57
N ALA A 36 24.57 1.07 -9.30
CA ALA A 36 25.80 0.43 -8.84
C ALA A 36 25.95 -0.93 -9.55
N ILE A 37 27.07 -1.11 -10.25
CA ILE A 37 27.42 -2.36 -10.94
C ILE A 37 28.49 -3.15 -10.18
N ARG A 38 29.31 -2.46 -9.37
CA ARG A 38 30.29 -3.06 -8.48
C ARG A 38 30.46 -2.23 -7.22
N VAL A 39 30.52 -2.89 -6.07
CA VAL A 39 30.80 -2.26 -4.77
C VAL A 39 32.30 -2.45 -4.50
N LEU A 40 33.04 -1.35 -4.36
CA LEU A 40 34.48 -1.36 -4.09
C LEU A 40 34.75 -1.31 -2.58
N GLU A 41 34.00 -0.48 -1.86
CA GLU A 41 34.00 -0.41 -0.40
C GLU A 41 32.55 -0.52 0.08
N ALA A 42 32.25 -1.62 0.76
CA ALA A 42 30.90 -1.94 1.21
C ALA A 42 30.59 -1.28 2.55
N SER A 43 29.34 -0.87 2.72
CA SER A 43 28.80 -0.45 4.01
C SER A 43 28.77 -1.65 4.96
N PRO A 44 29.01 -1.46 6.27
CA PRO A 44 28.85 -2.55 7.26
C PRO A 44 27.40 -3.10 7.29
N HIS A 45 26.43 -2.34 6.79
CA HIS A 45 25.02 -2.75 6.72
C HIS A 45 24.64 -3.43 5.40
N ARG A 46 25.60 -3.69 4.51
CA ARG A 46 25.34 -4.40 3.25
C ARG A 46 25.22 -5.90 3.50
N VAL A 47 24.17 -6.50 2.95
CA VAL A 47 23.99 -7.96 2.88
C VAL A 47 23.83 -8.42 1.44
N ALA A 48 24.04 -9.72 1.21
CA ALA A 48 23.69 -10.34 -0.06
C ALA A 48 22.16 -10.38 -0.22
N ALA A 49 21.65 -9.85 -1.32
CA ALA A 49 20.23 -9.93 -1.63
C ALA A 49 19.84 -11.40 -1.94
N PRO A 50 18.91 -12.01 -1.20
CA PRO A 50 18.60 -13.43 -1.35
C PRO A 50 17.75 -13.74 -2.59
N CYS A 51 17.04 -12.76 -3.16
CA CYS A 51 16.20 -12.98 -4.34
C CYS A 51 17.05 -13.06 -5.61
N PRO A 52 16.94 -14.14 -6.42
CA PRO A 52 17.69 -14.27 -7.68
C PRO A 52 17.28 -13.24 -8.74
N TYR A 53 16.11 -12.60 -8.57
CA TYR A 53 15.60 -11.58 -9.48
C TYR A 53 15.91 -10.14 -9.02
N PHE A 54 16.60 -9.95 -7.89
CA PHE A 54 16.93 -8.62 -7.39
C PHE A 54 17.80 -7.84 -8.41
N GLY A 55 17.47 -6.58 -8.64
CA GLY A 55 18.12 -5.76 -9.67
C GLY A 55 17.49 -5.85 -11.07
N ALA A 56 16.90 -7.00 -11.43
CA ALA A 56 16.18 -7.18 -12.69
C ALA A 56 14.67 -6.92 -12.54
N CYS A 57 14.09 -7.43 -11.44
CA CYS A 57 12.70 -7.22 -11.06
C CYS A 57 12.52 -5.81 -10.47
N GLY A 58 11.47 -5.10 -10.88
CA GLY A 58 11.14 -3.78 -10.35
C GLY A 58 10.56 -3.77 -8.93
N GLY A 59 10.33 -4.94 -8.32
CA GLY A 59 9.56 -5.07 -7.07
C GLY A 59 10.29 -4.67 -5.79
N CYS A 60 11.58 -5.01 -5.64
CA CYS A 60 12.35 -4.75 -4.42
C CYS A 60 13.58 -3.89 -4.72
N GLN A 61 13.94 -3.00 -3.78
CA GLN A 61 15.06 -2.07 -3.95
C GLN A 61 16.06 -2.10 -2.78
N LEU A 62 15.70 -2.67 -1.63
CA LEU A 62 16.51 -2.61 -0.41
C LEU A 62 16.99 -3.97 0.12
N GLN A 63 16.80 -5.07 -0.60
CA GLN A 63 17.23 -6.41 -0.14
C GLN A 63 18.74 -6.54 0.13
N HIS A 64 19.54 -5.60 -0.38
CA HIS A 64 20.98 -5.55 -0.16
C HIS A 64 21.39 -4.78 1.10
N ALA A 65 20.42 -4.33 1.91
CA ALA A 65 20.64 -3.68 3.19
C ALA A 65 20.06 -4.53 4.33
N GLU A 66 20.78 -4.63 5.45
CA GLU A 66 20.27 -5.22 6.68
C GLU A 66 18.93 -4.59 7.07
N TYR A 67 18.01 -5.39 7.59
CA TYR A 67 16.64 -4.93 7.79
C TYR A 67 16.53 -3.77 8.79
N SER A 68 17.30 -3.80 9.88
CA SER A 68 17.42 -2.69 10.83
C SER A 68 17.82 -1.39 10.13
N HIS A 69 18.80 -1.46 9.23
CA HIS A 69 19.24 -0.30 8.46
C HIS A 69 18.20 0.15 7.42
N GLN A 70 17.37 -0.75 6.87
CA GLN A 70 16.23 -0.33 6.04
C GLN A 70 15.27 0.58 6.82
N LEU A 71 14.99 0.27 8.08
CA LEU A 71 14.13 1.08 8.94
C LEU A 71 14.74 2.46 9.22
N GLU A 72 16.05 2.53 9.45
CA GLU A 72 16.79 3.78 9.63
C GLU A 72 16.73 4.66 8.36
N LEU A 73 16.99 4.08 7.19
CA LEU A 73 16.90 4.77 5.91
C LEU A 73 15.49 5.33 5.68
N LYS A 74 14.45 4.56 6.00
CA LYS A 74 13.05 5.01 5.89
C LYS A 74 12.75 6.16 6.85
N ARG A 75 13.24 6.08 8.09
CA ARG A 75 13.14 7.19 9.07
C ARG A 75 13.79 8.46 8.53
N GLN A 76 14.99 8.34 7.98
CA GLN A 76 15.73 9.48 7.42
C GLN A 76 14.98 10.13 6.27
N VAL A 77 14.42 9.35 5.33
CA VAL A 77 13.62 9.87 4.21
C VAL A 77 12.44 10.71 4.70
N VAL A 78 11.71 10.24 5.73
CA VAL A 78 10.59 11.00 6.31
C VAL A 78 11.08 12.27 7.01
N ALA A 79 12.15 12.17 7.79
CA ALA A 79 12.73 13.32 8.49
C ALA A 79 13.18 14.42 7.51
N GLU A 80 13.89 14.05 6.44
CA GLU A 80 14.33 14.98 5.38
C GLU A 80 13.17 15.58 4.59
N ALA A 81 12.09 14.82 4.37
CA ALA A 81 10.88 15.35 3.72
C ALA A 81 10.21 16.43 4.60
N TRP A 82 10.11 16.19 5.90
CA TRP A 82 9.55 17.14 6.86
C TRP A 82 10.44 18.38 7.02
N GLU A 83 11.75 18.20 7.16
CA GLU A 83 12.71 19.28 7.32
C GLU A 83 12.71 20.22 6.11
N ARG A 84 12.69 19.67 4.88
CA ARG A 84 12.58 20.47 3.64
C ARG A 84 11.29 21.28 3.57
N ALA A 85 10.22 20.81 4.21
CA ALA A 85 8.95 21.52 4.31
C ALA A 85 8.92 22.55 5.46
N GLY A 86 9.99 22.65 6.26
CA GLY A 86 10.05 23.51 7.45
C GLY A 86 9.36 22.92 8.68
N LEU A 87 9.12 21.61 8.69
CA LEU A 87 8.60 20.86 9.83
C LEU A 87 9.72 20.11 10.53
N ARG A 88 9.50 19.75 11.79
CA ARG A 88 10.38 18.83 12.53
C ARG A 88 9.61 17.57 12.88
N LEU A 89 10.16 16.43 12.49
CA LEU A 89 9.62 15.14 12.90
C LEU A 89 9.76 14.99 14.43
N PRO A 90 8.73 14.54 15.17
CA PRO A 90 8.81 14.35 16.61
C PRO A 90 9.99 13.43 17.00
N PRO A 91 10.81 13.78 18.00
CA PRO A 91 11.96 12.96 18.39
C PRO A 91 11.60 11.51 18.75
N ASP A 92 10.44 11.32 19.38
CA ASP A 92 9.86 10.06 19.84
C ASP A 92 9.08 9.29 18.74
N VAL A 93 9.21 9.69 17.47
CA VAL A 93 8.60 8.99 16.34
C VAL A 93 9.03 7.53 16.31
N ALA A 94 8.06 6.62 16.41
CA ALA A 94 8.28 5.19 16.31
C ALA A 94 8.48 4.77 14.85
N VAL A 95 9.37 3.81 14.62
CA VAL A 95 9.53 3.13 13.32
C VAL A 95 9.13 1.68 13.50
N LEU A 96 7.97 1.32 12.97
CA LEU A 96 7.31 0.04 13.20
C LEU A 96 7.63 -0.92 12.05
N GLY A 97 8.60 -1.81 12.29
CA GLY A 97 9.07 -2.84 11.35
C GLY A 97 8.32 -4.16 11.48
N MET A 98 8.84 -5.19 10.80
CA MET A 98 8.39 -6.59 10.87
C MET A 98 9.48 -7.50 11.44
N ASP A 99 9.12 -8.41 12.34
CA ASP A 99 10.06 -9.42 12.85
C ASP A 99 10.57 -10.34 11.74
N HIS A 100 9.70 -10.67 10.77
CA HIS A 100 10.01 -11.48 9.60
C HIS A 100 9.61 -10.71 8.33
N PRO A 101 10.53 -9.94 7.71
CA PRO A 101 10.22 -9.01 6.62
C PRO A 101 10.11 -9.70 5.24
N TRP A 102 9.46 -10.86 5.21
CA TRP A 102 9.27 -11.75 4.06
C TRP A 102 7.86 -12.35 4.08
N ARG A 103 7.41 -12.92 2.96
CA ARG A 103 6.10 -13.61 2.84
C ARG A 103 4.89 -12.79 3.31
N TYR A 104 4.99 -11.46 3.27
CA TYR A 104 3.99 -10.55 3.81
C TYR A 104 2.94 -10.13 2.77
N ARG A 105 3.28 -10.24 1.48
CA ARG A 105 2.49 -9.68 0.38
C ARG A 105 1.40 -10.65 -0.02
N ILE A 106 0.19 -10.39 0.46
CA ILE A 106 -1.00 -11.20 0.23
C ILE A 106 -1.65 -10.95 -1.14
N ARG A 107 -1.16 -9.98 -1.92
CA ARG A 107 -1.78 -9.60 -3.19
C ARG A 107 -0.76 -9.32 -4.29
N GLY A 108 -1.00 -9.87 -5.47
CA GLY A 108 -0.19 -9.64 -6.67
C GLY A 108 -1.02 -9.56 -7.95
N GLU A 109 -0.54 -8.76 -8.89
CA GLU A 109 -1.00 -8.72 -10.28
C GLU A 109 0.18 -9.14 -11.15
N PHE A 110 -0.02 -10.19 -11.93
CA PHE A 110 1.03 -10.87 -12.68
C PHE A 110 0.70 -10.85 -14.16
N GLU A 111 1.58 -10.28 -14.97
CA GLU A 111 1.44 -10.25 -16.42
C GLU A 111 1.61 -11.65 -16.99
N ALA A 112 0.70 -12.02 -17.89
CA ALA A 112 0.75 -13.29 -18.60
C ALA A 112 1.77 -13.23 -19.74
N VAL A 113 2.65 -14.23 -19.81
CA VAL A 113 3.70 -14.35 -20.82
C VAL A 113 3.45 -15.62 -21.63
N PRO A 114 3.16 -15.52 -22.92
CA PRO A 114 3.10 -16.68 -23.79
C PRO A 114 4.52 -17.18 -24.10
N GLU A 115 4.79 -18.46 -23.86
CA GLU A 115 6.00 -19.17 -24.23
C GLU A 115 5.66 -20.38 -25.14
N ALA A 116 6.67 -20.97 -25.78
CA ALA A 116 6.47 -22.14 -26.64
C ALA A 116 5.88 -23.35 -25.89
N SER A 117 6.13 -23.45 -24.59
CA SER A 117 5.64 -24.51 -23.69
C SER A 117 4.31 -24.20 -23.02
N GLY A 118 3.72 -23.01 -23.23
CA GLY A 118 2.49 -22.58 -22.57
C GLY A 118 2.59 -21.19 -21.94
N TRP A 119 1.77 -20.93 -20.94
CA TRP A 119 1.71 -19.65 -20.22
C TRP A 119 2.67 -19.61 -19.04
N ARG A 120 3.24 -18.44 -18.78
CA ARG A 120 3.89 -18.10 -17.51
C ARG A 120 3.37 -16.77 -16.99
N PHE A 121 3.68 -16.50 -15.73
CA PHE A 121 3.29 -15.26 -15.07
C PHE A 121 4.53 -14.53 -14.54
N GLY A 122 4.49 -13.20 -14.59
CA GLY A 122 5.66 -12.39 -14.31
C GLY A 122 5.33 -10.97 -13.87
N PHE A 123 6.39 -10.21 -13.63
CA PHE A 123 6.31 -8.77 -13.39
C PHE A 123 6.98 -8.01 -14.50
N HIS A 124 6.63 -6.74 -14.68
CA HIS A 124 7.46 -5.86 -15.49
C HIS A 124 8.89 -5.78 -14.93
N ARG A 125 9.87 -5.84 -15.84
CA ARG A 125 11.27 -5.55 -15.54
C ARG A 125 11.39 -4.11 -15.04
N MET A 126 12.42 -3.85 -14.24
CA MET A 126 12.65 -2.51 -13.71
C MET A 126 12.72 -1.48 -14.85
N ARG A 127 11.82 -0.49 -14.83
CA ARG A 127 11.74 0.59 -15.83
C ARG A 127 11.55 0.11 -17.28
N SER A 128 10.85 -1.01 -17.49
CA SER A 128 10.55 -1.54 -18.81
C SER A 128 9.16 -2.18 -18.84
N HIS A 129 8.51 -2.14 -20.00
CA HIS A 129 7.27 -2.91 -20.22
C HIS A 129 7.55 -4.40 -20.50
N ALA A 130 8.81 -4.79 -20.71
CA ALA A 130 9.18 -6.19 -20.86
C ALA A 130 8.86 -6.96 -19.57
N VAL A 131 8.22 -8.12 -19.71
CA VAL A 131 7.86 -8.97 -18.57
C VAL A 131 9.04 -9.89 -18.23
N LEU A 132 9.28 -10.05 -16.94
CA LEU A 132 10.16 -11.04 -16.34
C LEU A 132 9.27 -12.16 -15.76
N PRO A 133 9.21 -13.33 -16.40
CA PRO A 133 8.62 -14.51 -15.78
C PRO A 133 9.30 -14.81 -14.45
N VAL A 134 8.52 -15.13 -13.42
CA VAL A 134 9.05 -15.47 -12.10
C VAL A 134 8.49 -16.80 -11.64
N ASP A 135 9.35 -17.61 -11.04
CA ASP A 135 8.97 -18.90 -10.47
C ASP A 135 8.73 -18.79 -8.96
N SER A 136 9.29 -17.75 -8.32
CA SER A 136 9.15 -17.48 -6.90
C SER A 136 9.27 -15.99 -6.59
N CYS A 137 8.75 -15.57 -5.43
CA CYS A 137 8.91 -14.22 -4.94
C CYS A 137 8.91 -14.19 -3.41
N LEU A 138 10.08 -13.94 -2.81
CA LEU A 138 10.29 -14.03 -1.35
C LEU A 138 9.39 -13.10 -0.51
N ILE A 139 8.84 -12.04 -1.09
CA ILE A 139 7.91 -11.15 -0.38
C ILE A 139 6.45 -11.58 -0.50
N HIS A 140 6.08 -12.37 -1.51
CA HIS A 140 4.70 -12.88 -1.66
C HIS A 140 4.43 -14.04 -0.71
N ASP A 141 3.18 -14.13 -0.26
CA ASP A 141 2.66 -15.31 0.43
C ASP A 141 2.90 -16.57 -0.42
N GLU A 142 3.30 -17.66 0.22
CA GLU A 142 3.67 -18.90 -0.47
C GLU A 142 2.51 -19.52 -1.27
N ARG A 143 1.26 -19.24 -0.88
CA ARG A 143 0.08 -19.67 -1.65
C ARG A 143 0.05 -19.04 -3.04
N ILE A 144 0.52 -17.79 -3.17
CA ILE A 144 0.63 -17.13 -4.49
C ILE A 144 1.72 -17.82 -5.30
N GLU A 145 2.88 -18.09 -4.71
CA GLU A 145 4.00 -18.78 -5.36
C GLU A 145 3.57 -20.14 -5.93
N ARG A 146 2.82 -20.93 -5.15
CA ARG A 146 2.25 -22.20 -5.62
C ARG A 146 1.14 -22.04 -6.66
N ALA A 147 0.37 -20.96 -6.58
CA ALA A 147 -0.75 -20.72 -7.50
C ALA A 147 -0.29 -20.37 -8.92
N LEU A 148 0.78 -19.60 -9.10
CA LEU A 148 1.23 -19.19 -10.44
C LEU A 148 1.38 -20.36 -11.45
N PRO A 149 2.14 -21.45 -11.15
CA PRO A 149 2.25 -22.59 -12.06
C PRO A 149 0.92 -23.36 -12.22
N ALA A 150 0.07 -23.41 -11.20
CA ALA A 150 -1.23 -24.08 -11.28
C ALA A 150 -2.18 -23.37 -12.26
N PHE A 151 -2.26 -22.03 -12.17
CA PHE A 151 -3.05 -21.22 -13.10
C PHE A 151 -2.49 -21.30 -14.53
N ALA A 152 -1.17 -21.33 -14.69
CA ALA A 152 -0.52 -21.45 -15.99
C ALA A 152 -0.88 -22.79 -16.66
N ARG A 153 -0.70 -23.89 -15.92
CA ARG A 153 -1.04 -25.24 -16.39
C ARG A 153 -2.51 -25.37 -16.77
N ALA A 154 -3.43 -24.85 -15.96
CA ALA A 154 -4.85 -24.88 -16.29
C ALA A 154 -5.17 -24.06 -17.55
N ALA A 155 -4.48 -22.93 -17.76
CA ALA A 155 -4.64 -22.13 -18.97
C ALA A 155 -4.13 -22.87 -20.21
N ASP A 156 -3.03 -23.61 -20.10
CA ASP A 156 -2.45 -24.42 -21.17
C ASP A 156 -3.32 -25.61 -21.55
N GLU A 157 -3.79 -26.37 -20.56
CA GLU A 157 -4.67 -27.52 -20.77
C GLU A 157 -5.97 -27.12 -21.48
N LEU A 158 -6.47 -25.92 -21.20
CA LEU A 158 -7.67 -25.34 -21.82
C LEU A 158 -7.38 -24.50 -23.07
N ARG A 159 -6.10 -24.39 -23.47
CA ARG A 159 -5.63 -23.63 -24.63
C ARG A 159 -6.17 -22.20 -24.64
N LEU A 160 -6.16 -21.54 -23.48
CA LEU A 160 -6.61 -20.15 -23.36
C LEU A 160 -5.72 -19.23 -24.19
N THR A 161 -6.34 -18.24 -24.83
CA THR A 161 -5.65 -17.24 -25.66
C THR A 161 -5.97 -15.83 -25.18
N GLY A 162 -5.03 -14.90 -25.39
CA GLY A 162 -5.26 -13.49 -25.09
C GLY A 162 -5.31 -13.17 -23.60
N LEU A 163 -4.74 -14.02 -22.74
CA LEU A 163 -4.55 -13.70 -21.33
C LEU A 163 -3.66 -12.45 -21.20
N GLN A 164 -4.11 -11.51 -20.39
CA GLN A 164 -3.37 -10.28 -20.09
C GLN A 164 -2.67 -10.41 -18.74
N ASN A 165 -3.44 -10.62 -17.68
CA ASN A 165 -2.88 -10.75 -16.35
C ASN A 165 -3.74 -11.59 -15.41
N LEU A 166 -3.10 -12.06 -14.35
CA LEU A 166 -3.68 -12.81 -13.24
C LEU A 166 -3.57 -11.98 -11.97
N LEU A 167 -4.70 -11.69 -11.34
CA LEU A 167 -4.76 -11.08 -10.01
C LEU A 167 -5.03 -12.17 -8.99
N LEU A 168 -4.21 -12.22 -7.95
CA LEU A 168 -4.35 -13.11 -6.81
C LEU A 168 -4.36 -12.29 -5.52
N THR A 169 -5.31 -12.58 -4.64
CA THR A 169 -5.37 -12.05 -3.28
C THR A 169 -5.63 -13.19 -2.31
N VAL A 170 -4.74 -13.34 -1.36
CA VAL A 170 -4.77 -14.36 -0.33
C VAL A 170 -5.60 -13.88 0.85
N GLU A 171 -6.50 -14.75 1.32
CA GLU A 171 -7.20 -14.57 2.59
C GLU A 171 -6.21 -14.80 3.75
N PRO A 172 -5.90 -13.78 4.59
CA PRO A 172 -4.82 -13.90 5.55
C PRO A 172 -5.09 -14.88 6.69
N THR A 173 -6.35 -15.01 7.10
CA THR A 173 -6.78 -15.80 8.27
C THR A 173 -7.47 -17.11 7.89
N GLY A 174 -7.57 -17.42 6.60
CA GLY A 174 -8.27 -18.60 6.08
C GLY A 174 -7.59 -19.21 4.85
N PRO A 175 -8.14 -20.29 4.28
CA PRO A 175 -7.57 -20.97 3.13
C PRO A 175 -7.91 -20.28 1.80
N GLY A 176 -8.65 -19.16 1.82
CA GLY A 176 -9.12 -18.46 0.63
C GLY A 176 -8.02 -17.93 -0.29
N LEU A 177 -8.21 -18.08 -1.61
CA LEU A 177 -7.45 -17.40 -2.65
C LEU A 177 -8.43 -16.78 -3.64
N LEU A 178 -8.63 -15.48 -3.49
CA LEU A 178 -9.40 -14.67 -4.41
C LEU A 178 -8.62 -14.47 -5.71
N TRP A 179 -9.22 -14.84 -6.84
CA TRP A 179 -8.55 -14.81 -8.12
C TRP A 179 -9.36 -14.09 -9.20
N ARG A 180 -8.66 -13.51 -10.17
CA ARG A 180 -9.27 -12.94 -11.37
C ARG A 180 -8.29 -13.00 -12.54
N LEU A 181 -8.73 -13.59 -13.65
CA LEU A 181 -8.06 -13.48 -14.94
C LEU A 181 -8.60 -12.27 -15.72
N ARG A 182 -7.69 -11.56 -16.38
CA ARG A 182 -8.03 -10.56 -17.41
C ARG A 182 -7.50 -11.00 -18.75
N PHE A 183 -8.19 -10.58 -19.80
CA PHE A 183 -7.86 -10.84 -21.18
C PHE A 183 -7.65 -9.50 -21.89
N HIS A 184 -6.81 -9.49 -22.92
CA HIS A 184 -6.66 -8.33 -23.78
C HIS A 184 -7.99 -8.03 -24.48
N GLY A 185 -8.46 -6.78 -24.34
CA GLY A 185 -9.75 -6.35 -24.89
C GLY A 185 -10.94 -6.93 -24.12
N ARG A 186 -11.99 -7.31 -24.85
CA ARG A 186 -13.17 -7.93 -24.25
C ARG A 186 -12.87 -9.40 -23.95
N ALA A 187 -13.10 -9.82 -22.71
CA ALA A 187 -12.98 -11.23 -22.34
C ALA A 187 -13.81 -12.12 -23.29
N PRO A 188 -13.22 -13.17 -23.88
CA PRO A 188 -13.95 -14.11 -24.73
C PRO A 188 -14.92 -14.94 -23.87
N ALA A 189 -15.79 -15.72 -24.51
CA ALA A 189 -16.39 -16.86 -23.82
C ALA A 189 -15.29 -17.90 -23.58
N TRP A 190 -15.12 -18.33 -22.34
CA TRP A 190 -14.07 -19.29 -21.95
C TRP A 190 -14.58 -20.19 -20.82
N PRO A 191 -14.05 -21.41 -20.67
CA PRO A 191 -14.58 -22.41 -19.73
C PRO A 191 -14.12 -22.10 -18.30
N ARG A 192 -14.68 -21.04 -17.72
CA ARG A 192 -14.27 -20.49 -16.41
C ARG A 192 -14.40 -21.50 -15.26
N ASP A 193 -15.51 -22.22 -15.20
CA ASP A 193 -15.77 -23.16 -14.10
C ASP A 193 -14.85 -24.38 -14.20
N GLU A 194 -14.64 -24.89 -15.42
CA GLU A 194 -13.68 -25.96 -15.67
C GLU A 194 -12.25 -25.51 -15.34
N PHE A 195 -11.88 -24.27 -15.71
CA PHE A 195 -10.60 -23.68 -15.34
C PHE A 195 -10.43 -23.65 -13.82
N ALA A 196 -11.42 -23.14 -13.08
CA ALA A 196 -11.37 -23.08 -11.62
C ALA A 196 -11.24 -24.48 -11.01
N HIS A 197 -11.95 -25.47 -11.54
CA HIS A 197 -11.87 -26.86 -11.08
C HIS A 197 -10.47 -27.47 -11.29
N ARG A 198 -9.84 -27.21 -12.45
CA ARG A 198 -8.46 -27.65 -12.73
C ARG A 198 -7.46 -27.00 -11.80
N VAL A 199 -7.58 -25.70 -11.55
CA VAL A 199 -6.71 -25.00 -10.60
C VAL A 199 -6.90 -25.54 -9.19
N ALA A 200 -8.15 -25.75 -8.74
CA ALA A 200 -8.44 -26.29 -7.41
C ALA A 200 -7.87 -27.70 -7.22
N ALA A 201 -7.91 -28.54 -8.26
CA ALA A 201 -7.30 -29.88 -8.22
C ALA A 201 -5.77 -29.85 -8.05
N LEU A 202 -5.11 -28.76 -8.49
CA LEU A 202 -3.67 -28.56 -8.35
C LEU A 202 -3.28 -27.89 -7.03
N LEU A 203 -4.24 -27.30 -6.30
CA LEU A 203 -4.04 -26.57 -5.05
C LEU A 203 -5.03 -27.05 -3.96
N PRO A 204 -4.95 -28.33 -3.53
CA PRO A 204 -5.93 -28.93 -2.62
C PRO A 204 -6.01 -28.25 -1.25
N GLU A 205 -4.98 -27.49 -0.85
CA GLU A 205 -4.93 -26.75 0.41
C GLU A 205 -5.57 -25.35 0.35
N VAL A 206 -5.98 -24.91 -0.85
CA VAL A 206 -6.52 -23.57 -1.10
C VAL A 206 -7.97 -23.65 -1.52
N THR A 207 -8.80 -22.76 -0.96
CA THR A 207 -10.18 -22.55 -1.43
C THR A 207 -10.18 -21.40 -2.43
N LEU A 208 -10.43 -21.68 -3.72
CA LEU A 208 -10.55 -20.62 -4.71
C LEU A 208 -11.83 -19.81 -4.46
N LEU A 209 -11.66 -18.48 -4.39
CA LEU A 209 -12.74 -17.52 -4.25
C LEU A 209 -12.82 -16.68 -5.52
N ASP A 210 -14.01 -16.49 -6.06
CA ASP A 210 -14.19 -15.76 -7.32
C ASP A 210 -14.86 -14.40 -7.20
N GLU A 211 -15.72 -14.22 -6.20
CA GLU A 211 -16.41 -12.95 -6.00
C GLU A 211 -15.75 -12.07 -4.94
N ALA A 212 -15.56 -12.63 -3.74
CA ALA A 212 -15.07 -11.91 -2.58
C ALA A 212 -14.39 -12.83 -1.56
N MET A 213 -13.56 -12.23 -0.70
CA MET A 213 -12.98 -12.87 0.49
C MET A 213 -13.40 -12.13 1.76
N SER A 214 -13.21 -12.77 2.92
CA SER A 214 -13.25 -12.07 4.21
C SER A 214 -11.86 -11.53 4.53
N LEU A 215 -11.81 -10.28 4.98
CA LEU A 215 -10.64 -9.68 5.59
C LEU A 215 -10.97 -9.41 7.05
N GLU A 216 -10.37 -10.18 7.96
CA GLU A 216 -10.53 -9.96 9.39
C GLU A 216 -9.70 -8.74 9.83
N LEU A 217 -10.24 -7.91 10.69
CA LEU A 217 -9.63 -6.73 11.26
C LEU A 217 -9.86 -6.79 12.77
N TRP A 218 -8.93 -7.39 13.49
CA TRP A 218 -9.11 -7.75 14.90
C TRP A 218 -10.33 -8.66 15.08
N ASP A 219 -11.44 -8.16 15.62
CA ASP A 219 -12.70 -8.87 15.84
C ASP A 219 -13.82 -8.39 14.89
N MET A 220 -13.44 -7.77 13.77
CA MET A 220 -14.34 -7.28 12.73
C MET A 220 -14.07 -7.96 11.41
N THR A 221 -15.07 -8.08 10.56
CA THR A 221 -14.96 -8.72 9.25
C THR A 221 -15.33 -7.75 8.13
N CYS A 222 -14.43 -7.53 7.18
CA CYS A 222 -14.72 -6.75 5.97
C CYS A 222 -14.74 -7.66 4.74
N ARG A 223 -15.75 -7.52 3.88
CA ARG A 223 -15.76 -8.13 2.55
C ARG A 223 -14.92 -7.34 1.58
N VAL A 224 -14.15 -8.07 0.79
CA VAL A 224 -13.19 -7.54 -0.20
C VAL A 224 -13.40 -8.27 -1.51
N ARG A 225 -13.46 -7.53 -2.63
CA ARG A 225 -13.52 -8.10 -3.99
C ARG A 225 -12.20 -7.98 -4.72
N SER A 226 -12.06 -8.68 -5.84
CA SER A 226 -10.79 -8.73 -6.60
C SER A 226 -10.40 -7.37 -7.22
N ASP A 227 -11.35 -6.46 -7.42
CA ASP A 227 -11.15 -5.08 -7.89
C ASP A 227 -11.08 -4.04 -6.76
N THR A 228 -11.32 -4.46 -5.51
CA THR A 228 -11.22 -3.59 -4.35
C THR A 228 -9.76 -3.35 -3.98
N PHE A 229 -9.39 -2.11 -3.70
CA PHE A 229 -8.09 -1.83 -3.10
C PHE A 229 -8.02 -2.38 -1.68
N VAL A 230 -6.97 -3.14 -1.38
CA VAL A 230 -6.60 -3.56 -0.03
C VAL A 230 -5.10 -3.44 0.15
N GLN A 231 -4.68 -3.15 1.39
CA GLN A 231 -3.27 -3.12 1.72
C GLN A 231 -2.65 -4.49 1.46
N THR A 232 -1.54 -4.51 0.73
CA THR A 232 -0.95 -5.79 0.30
C THR A 232 -0.20 -6.50 1.41
N ASN A 233 0.11 -5.81 2.51
CA ASN A 233 0.73 -6.39 3.70
C ASN A 233 -0.28 -6.38 4.85
N TYR A 234 -0.96 -7.50 5.04
CA TYR A 234 -2.00 -7.62 6.07
C TYR A 234 -1.48 -7.33 7.49
N ARG A 235 -0.30 -7.87 7.83
CA ARG A 235 0.28 -7.73 9.17
C ARG A 235 0.60 -6.27 9.47
N GLN A 236 1.21 -5.57 8.53
CA GLN A 236 1.53 -4.15 8.71
C GLN A 236 0.34 -3.21 8.53
N MET A 237 -0.69 -3.60 7.78
CA MET A 237 -1.97 -2.89 7.77
C MET A 237 -2.57 -2.85 9.18
N LEU A 238 -2.59 -3.97 9.92
CA LEU A 238 -3.08 -3.97 11.29
C LEU A 238 -2.25 -3.07 12.22
N VAL A 239 -0.92 -3.01 12.03
CA VAL A 239 -0.02 -2.12 12.78
C VAL A 239 -0.30 -0.66 12.46
N LEU A 240 -0.41 -0.31 11.18
CA LEU A 240 -0.72 1.05 10.72
C LEU A 240 -2.08 1.52 11.25
N TYR A 241 -3.12 0.70 11.09
CA TYR A 241 -4.46 1.04 11.56
C TYR A 241 -4.52 1.12 13.08
N ARG A 242 -3.77 0.28 13.81
CA ARG A 242 -3.66 0.40 15.27
C ARG A 242 -2.98 1.71 15.67
N ALA A 243 -1.91 2.12 14.99
CA ALA A 243 -1.23 3.38 15.25
C ALA A 243 -2.16 4.58 14.99
N ALA A 244 -2.85 4.59 13.85
CA ALA A 244 -3.82 5.63 13.50
C ALA A 244 -4.98 5.69 14.51
N PHE A 245 -5.56 4.55 14.86
CA PHE A 245 -6.64 4.43 15.84
C PHE A 245 -6.19 4.91 17.24
N ASN A 246 -5.01 4.50 17.70
CA ASN A 246 -4.46 4.93 18.99
C ASN A 246 -4.12 6.43 19.03
N MET A 247 -3.83 7.03 17.88
CA MET A 247 -3.64 8.49 17.76
C MET A 247 -4.98 9.22 17.75
N LEU A 248 -5.97 8.69 17.04
CA LEU A 248 -7.30 9.28 16.90
C LEU A 248 -8.06 9.28 18.23
N ARG A 249 -7.95 8.18 18.97
CA ARG A 249 -8.63 7.92 20.25
C ARG A 249 -10.12 8.28 20.19
N PRO A 250 -10.92 7.63 19.31
CA PRO A 250 -12.36 7.87 19.26
C PRO A 250 -12.98 7.70 20.65
N GLN A 251 -13.90 8.60 21.02
CA GLN A 251 -14.61 8.54 22.30
C GLN A 251 -16.10 8.25 22.11
N PRO A 252 -16.76 7.59 23.09
CA PRO A 252 -18.20 7.43 23.09
C PRO A 252 -18.91 8.79 22.97
N GLY A 253 -19.89 8.89 22.08
CA GLY A 253 -20.63 10.13 21.83
C GLY A 253 -20.01 11.04 20.77
N GLU A 254 -18.80 10.75 20.28
CA GLU A 254 -18.19 11.54 19.20
C GLU A 254 -18.69 11.14 17.82
N ARG A 255 -18.70 12.09 16.90
CA ARG A 255 -18.85 11.83 15.47
C ARG A 255 -17.52 12.06 14.78
N VAL A 256 -17.09 11.08 13.99
CA VAL A 256 -15.80 11.09 13.30
C VAL A 256 -16.00 11.15 11.80
N LEU A 257 -15.15 11.89 11.10
CA LEU A 257 -15.03 11.87 9.65
C LEU A 257 -13.95 10.90 9.21
N ASP A 258 -14.29 9.99 8.30
CA ASP A 258 -13.33 9.15 7.59
C ASP A 258 -13.29 9.59 6.12
N LEU A 259 -12.16 10.14 5.68
CA LEU A 259 -11.98 10.68 4.33
C LEU A 259 -11.14 9.74 3.49
N TYR A 260 -11.52 9.56 2.23
CA TYR A 260 -10.96 8.53 1.35
C TYR A 260 -11.21 7.13 1.92
N ALA A 261 -12.43 6.92 2.43
CA ALA A 261 -12.77 5.79 3.29
C ALA A 261 -12.68 4.42 2.58
N GLY A 262 -12.68 4.40 1.25
CA GLY A 262 -12.67 3.16 0.46
C GLY A 262 -13.84 2.26 0.87
N ILE A 263 -13.50 1.05 1.31
CA ILE A 263 -14.47 0.05 1.77
C ILE A 263 -14.74 0.08 3.28
N GLY A 264 -14.26 1.13 3.95
CA GLY A 264 -14.55 1.42 5.36
C GLY A 264 -13.83 0.52 6.35
N THR A 265 -12.63 0.01 6.03
CA THR A 265 -11.82 -0.77 6.98
C THR A 265 -11.53 0.05 8.25
N ILE A 266 -11.11 1.31 8.09
CA ILE A 266 -10.90 2.26 9.19
C ILE A 266 -12.26 2.70 9.77
N SER A 267 -13.22 3.07 8.92
CA SER A 267 -14.57 3.49 9.34
C SER A 267 -15.22 2.51 10.32
N VAL A 268 -15.18 1.22 10.01
CA VAL A 268 -15.78 0.16 10.83
C VAL A 268 -15.08 0.04 12.18
N ALA A 269 -13.76 0.10 12.19
CA ALA A 269 -12.96 0.08 13.42
C ALA A 269 -13.27 1.26 14.34
N VAL A 270 -13.37 2.47 13.77
CA VAL A 270 -13.66 3.69 14.52
C VAL A 270 -15.09 3.72 15.04
N ALA A 271 -16.07 3.29 14.22
CA ALA A 271 -17.49 3.36 14.54
C ALA A 271 -17.94 2.47 15.72
N ARG A 272 -17.08 1.59 16.22
CA ARG A 272 -17.36 0.80 17.43
C ARG A 272 -17.17 1.56 18.73
N GLU A 273 -16.43 2.66 18.68
CA GLU A 273 -15.94 3.37 19.86
C GLU A 273 -16.46 4.81 19.93
N CYS A 274 -17.24 5.22 18.92
CA CYS A 274 -17.84 6.53 18.83
C CYS A 274 -19.35 6.45 18.49
N GLU A 275 -20.05 7.60 18.48
CA GLU A 275 -21.49 7.66 18.15
C GLU A 275 -21.76 7.23 16.70
N SER A 276 -20.99 7.78 15.76
CA SER A 276 -21.09 7.43 14.35
C SER A 276 -19.88 7.91 13.55
N VAL A 277 -19.64 7.26 12.41
CA VAL A 277 -18.68 7.71 11.41
C VAL A 277 -19.42 8.23 10.19
N THR A 278 -19.00 9.37 9.66
CA THR A 278 -19.37 9.80 8.31
C THR A 278 -18.19 9.53 7.38
N ALA A 279 -18.38 8.63 6.42
CA ALA A 279 -17.35 8.16 5.50
C ALA A 279 -17.50 8.84 4.13
N VAL A 280 -16.45 9.44 3.60
CA VAL A 280 -16.43 10.08 2.29
C VAL A 280 -15.59 9.26 1.32
N GLU A 281 -16.20 8.85 0.20
CA GLU A 281 -15.57 8.01 -0.82
C GLU A 281 -16.18 8.30 -2.20
N GLU A 282 -15.34 8.45 -3.22
CA GLU A 282 -15.81 8.78 -4.57
C GLU A 282 -16.15 7.54 -5.42
N ASN A 283 -15.52 6.39 -5.14
CA ASN A 283 -15.74 5.17 -5.89
C ASN A 283 -17.06 4.50 -5.47
N PRO A 284 -18.05 4.41 -6.38
CA PRO A 284 -19.36 3.85 -6.04
C PRO A 284 -19.32 2.38 -5.64
N HIS A 285 -18.38 1.59 -6.18
CA HIS A 285 -18.21 0.19 -5.80
C HIS A 285 -17.64 0.07 -4.38
N ALA A 286 -16.70 0.94 -4.02
CA ALA A 286 -16.15 0.98 -2.67
C ALA A 286 -17.22 1.40 -1.65
N VAL A 287 -18.04 2.41 -1.96
CA VAL A 287 -19.19 2.83 -1.14
C VAL A 287 -20.18 1.68 -0.92
N GLN A 288 -20.54 0.93 -1.97
CA GLN A 288 -21.46 -0.20 -1.85
C GLN A 288 -20.92 -1.28 -0.92
N LEU A 289 -19.63 -1.64 -1.07
CA LEU A 289 -18.98 -2.63 -0.24
C LEU A 289 -18.78 -2.14 1.19
N GLY A 290 -18.47 -0.85 1.37
CA GLY A 290 -18.35 -0.20 2.67
C GLY A 290 -19.65 -0.18 3.46
N ARG A 291 -20.80 0.07 2.81
CA ARG A 291 -22.12 -0.07 3.42
C ARG A 291 -22.42 -1.50 3.83
N LEU A 292 -21.99 -2.49 3.03
CA LEU A 292 -22.09 -3.90 3.42
C LEU A 292 -21.23 -4.20 4.65
N ASN A 293 -19.99 -3.73 4.68
CA ASN A 293 -19.07 -3.93 5.80
C ASN A 293 -19.60 -3.29 7.10
N ALA A 294 -20.18 -2.10 7.02
CA ALA A 294 -20.84 -1.47 8.16
C ALA A 294 -22.00 -2.33 8.71
N ARG A 295 -22.82 -2.92 7.83
CA ARG A 295 -23.90 -3.83 8.22
C ARG A 295 -23.39 -5.13 8.82
N ILE A 296 -22.37 -5.76 8.23
CA ILE A 296 -21.76 -7.00 8.74
C ILE A 296 -21.31 -6.83 10.19
N ASN A 297 -20.71 -5.67 10.50
CA ASN A 297 -20.18 -5.38 11.82
C ASN A 297 -21.17 -4.68 12.76
N SER A 298 -22.42 -4.49 12.33
CA SER A 298 -23.46 -3.82 13.12
C SER A 298 -23.05 -2.43 13.65
N VAL A 299 -22.30 -1.66 12.85
CA VAL A 299 -21.80 -0.33 13.23
C VAL A 299 -22.47 0.79 12.43
N ARG A 300 -22.49 2.00 13.01
CA ARG A 300 -23.10 3.18 12.38
C ARG A 300 -22.09 3.95 11.53
N VAL A 301 -22.05 3.63 10.24
CA VAL A 301 -21.27 4.37 9.23
C VAL A 301 -22.20 4.95 8.16
N GLU A 302 -22.22 6.28 8.06
CA GLU A 302 -22.98 7.03 7.06
C GLU A 302 -22.06 7.42 5.89
N TYR A 303 -22.25 6.80 4.73
CA TYR A 303 -21.46 7.12 3.54
C TYR A 303 -22.00 8.34 2.79
N MET A 304 -21.14 9.31 2.52
CA MET A 304 -21.32 10.45 1.62
C MET A 304 -20.53 10.21 0.33
N PRO A 305 -21.17 9.74 -0.76
CA PRO A 305 -20.48 9.48 -2.02
C PRO A 305 -20.05 10.78 -2.67
N GLY A 306 -18.79 10.88 -3.07
CA GLY A 306 -18.27 12.03 -3.80
C GLY A 306 -16.83 12.37 -3.44
N LYS A 307 -16.32 13.40 -4.13
CA LYS A 307 -14.97 13.91 -3.87
C LYS A 307 -14.91 14.58 -2.50
N VAL A 308 -13.80 14.38 -1.80
CA VAL A 308 -13.60 14.88 -0.43
C VAL A 308 -13.81 16.39 -0.33
N GLU A 309 -13.19 17.18 -1.21
CA GLU A 309 -13.30 18.64 -1.21
C GLU A 309 -14.73 19.16 -1.50
N SER A 310 -15.57 18.35 -2.14
CA SER A 310 -16.98 18.69 -2.38
C SER A 310 -17.84 18.31 -1.19
N ALA A 311 -17.70 17.08 -0.70
CA ALA A 311 -18.45 16.56 0.44
C ALA A 311 -18.19 17.35 1.73
N LEU A 312 -16.95 17.79 1.97
CA LEU A 312 -16.61 18.55 3.17
C LEU A 312 -17.35 19.89 3.27
N ARG A 313 -17.74 20.51 2.13
CA ARG A 313 -18.51 21.77 2.12
C ARG A 313 -19.91 21.63 2.69
N GLU A 314 -20.49 20.43 2.59
CA GLU A 314 -21.82 20.12 3.10
C GLU A 314 -21.82 19.81 4.60
N ILE A 315 -20.64 19.62 5.20
CA ILE A 315 -20.49 19.32 6.61
C ILE A 315 -20.60 20.59 7.45
N ARG A 316 -21.53 20.55 8.41
CA ARG A 316 -21.79 21.62 9.38
C ARG A 316 -20.64 21.73 10.39
N LEU A 317 -20.27 22.96 10.72
CA LEU A 317 -19.30 23.26 11.78
C LEU A 317 -19.73 22.65 13.12
N GLY A 318 -18.78 22.12 13.88
CA GLY A 318 -19.02 21.49 15.19
C GLY A 318 -19.77 20.16 15.14
N ARG A 319 -20.11 19.64 13.94
CA ARG A 319 -20.79 18.34 13.82
C ARG A 319 -19.88 17.19 14.22
N HIS A 320 -18.60 17.23 13.84
CA HIS A 320 -17.63 16.15 14.05
C HIS A 320 -16.47 16.63 14.92
N GLN A 321 -15.99 15.76 15.81
CA GLN A 321 -14.92 16.07 16.77
C GLN A 321 -13.55 15.68 16.23
N ALA A 322 -13.49 14.66 15.37
CA ALA A 322 -12.25 14.16 14.82
C ALA A 322 -12.34 13.77 13.35
N VAL A 323 -11.19 13.75 12.68
CA VAL A 323 -11.02 13.32 11.28
C VAL A 323 -9.92 12.27 11.21
N ILE A 324 -10.12 11.24 10.40
CA ILE A 324 -9.07 10.38 9.87
C ILE A 324 -9.09 10.45 8.34
N LEU A 325 -7.90 10.43 7.72
CA LEU A 325 -7.76 10.48 6.27
C LEU A 325 -6.59 9.61 5.80
N ASP A 326 -6.81 8.89 4.71
CA ASP A 326 -5.81 8.06 4.01
C ASP A 326 -5.82 8.37 2.50
N PRO A 327 -5.37 9.57 2.09
CA PRO A 327 -5.42 10.01 0.70
C PRO A 327 -4.51 9.21 -0.23
N PRO A 328 -4.72 9.31 -1.56
CA PRO A 328 -3.80 8.75 -2.54
C PRO A 328 -2.40 9.39 -2.47
N ARG A 329 -1.42 8.84 -3.21
CA ARG A 329 -0.01 9.31 -3.20
C ARG A 329 0.16 10.82 -3.47
N ALA A 330 -0.77 11.43 -4.21
CA ALA A 330 -0.77 12.86 -4.50
C ALA A 330 -1.04 13.76 -3.26
N GLY A 331 -1.50 13.17 -2.16
CA GLY A 331 -2.00 13.85 -0.97
C GLY A 331 -3.41 14.39 -1.17
N CYS A 332 -3.80 15.35 -0.34
CA CYS A 332 -5.10 16.00 -0.43
C CYS A 332 -5.11 17.11 -1.49
N GLU A 333 -6.27 17.32 -2.10
CA GLU A 333 -6.54 18.52 -2.88
C GLU A 333 -6.46 19.77 -1.97
N PRO A 334 -5.91 20.91 -2.44
CA PRO A 334 -5.83 22.12 -1.64
C PRO A 334 -7.19 22.58 -1.07
N ALA A 335 -8.27 22.37 -1.82
CA ALA A 335 -9.62 22.67 -1.38
C ALA A 335 -10.07 21.77 -0.21
N ALA A 336 -9.68 20.49 -0.18
CA ALA A 336 -9.97 19.61 0.95
C ALA A 336 -9.25 20.07 2.22
N ILE A 337 -7.98 20.47 2.10
CA ILE A 337 -7.23 21.05 3.24
C ILE A 337 -7.88 22.33 3.76
N ALA A 338 -8.31 23.22 2.86
CA ALA A 338 -9.02 24.44 3.25
C ALA A 338 -10.31 24.14 4.02
N GLU A 339 -11.09 23.14 3.58
CA GLU A 339 -12.30 22.71 4.28
C GLU A 339 -12.00 22.05 5.64
N LEU A 340 -10.93 21.26 5.77
CA LEU A 340 -10.49 20.70 7.05
C LEU A 340 -10.12 21.80 8.07
N ILE A 341 -9.46 22.86 7.59
CA ILE A 341 -9.14 24.03 8.41
C ILE A 341 -10.43 24.77 8.79
N ARG A 342 -11.38 24.95 7.86
CA ARG A 342 -12.68 25.57 8.13
C ARG A 342 -13.46 24.79 9.18
N LEU A 343 -13.51 23.47 9.07
CA LEU A 343 -14.21 22.59 10.02
C LEU A 343 -13.59 22.64 11.42
N GLY A 344 -12.28 22.84 11.52
CA GLY A 344 -11.59 23.11 12.78
C GLY A 344 -11.77 22.00 13.82
N VAL A 345 -11.78 20.74 13.38
CA VAL A 345 -11.92 19.57 14.27
C VAL A 345 -10.79 19.52 15.31
N GLU A 346 -11.07 18.94 16.47
CA GLU A 346 -10.11 18.91 17.57
C GLU A 346 -8.89 18.05 17.25
N ARG A 347 -9.13 16.91 16.61
CA ARG A 347 -8.12 15.88 16.30
C ARG A 347 -8.20 15.46 14.84
N LEU A 348 -7.05 15.38 14.20
CA LEU A 348 -6.91 14.96 12.80
C LEU A 348 -5.78 13.95 12.70
N VAL A 349 -6.07 12.74 12.21
CA VAL A 349 -5.08 11.70 11.95
C VAL A 349 -4.89 11.54 10.44
N TYR A 350 -3.71 11.89 9.97
CA TYR A 350 -3.33 11.79 8.55
C TYR A 350 -2.46 10.56 8.35
N VAL A 351 -2.93 9.60 7.55
CA VAL A 351 -2.17 8.44 7.05
C VAL A 351 -1.63 8.76 5.66
N SER A 352 -0.39 8.42 5.36
CA SER A 352 0.21 8.71 4.06
C SER A 352 1.29 7.72 3.63
N CYS A 353 1.22 7.35 2.36
CA CYS A 353 2.18 6.53 1.64
C CYS A 353 3.26 7.32 0.89
N GLU A 354 3.25 8.66 0.97
CA GLU A 354 4.20 9.55 0.30
C GLU A 354 4.68 10.67 1.25
N PRO A 355 5.89 10.57 1.80
CA PRO A 355 6.40 11.53 2.78
C PRO A 355 6.40 12.99 2.30
N SER A 356 6.63 13.22 1.00
CA SER A 356 6.75 14.58 0.46
C SER A 356 5.41 15.32 0.42
N THR A 357 4.34 14.65 -0.04
CA THR A 357 2.98 15.21 -0.08
C THR A 357 2.38 15.27 1.32
N HIS A 358 2.69 14.29 2.19
CA HIS A 358 2.34 14.33 3.60
C HIS A 358 2.88 15.58 4.30
N ALA A 359 4.18 15.87 4.14
CA ALA A 359 4.80 17.05 4.73
C ALA A 359 4.20 18.36 4.20
N ARG A 360 3.96 18.45 2.87
CA ARG A 360 3.27 19.60 2.24
C ARG A 360 1.91 19.88 2.89
N ASP A 361 1.10 18.84 3.05
CA ASP A 361 -0.27 18.98 3.56
C ASP A 361 -0.27 19.32 5.07
N ILE A 362 0.63 18.70 5.85
CA ILE A 362 0.82 19.04 7.26
C ILE A 362 1.21 20.52 7.42
N VAL A 363 2.10 21.06 6.57
CA VAL A 363 2.46 22.49 6.62
C VAL A 363 1.23 23.37 6.45
N ALA A 364 0.34 23.03 5.49
CA ALA A 364 -0.88 23.78 5.26
C ALA A 364 -1.84 23.70 6.46
N LEU A 365 -2.01 22.53 7.07
CA LEU A 365 -2.79 22.34 8.29
C LEU A 365 -2.19 23.12 9.48
N VAL A 366 -0.87 23.11 9.65
CA VAL A 366 -0.17 23.85 10.70
C VAL A 366 -0.35 25.35 10.53
N ARG A 367 -0.22 25.87 9.30
CA ARG A 367 -0.54 27.28 8.98
C ARG A 367 -2.02 27.61 9.22
N GLY A 368 -2.89 26.63 9.03
CA GLY A 368 -4.31 26.70 9.40
C GLY A 368 -4.58 26.69 10.90
N GLY A 369 -3.55 26.51 11.74
CA GLY A 369 -3.58 26.55 13.20
C GLY A 369 -3.70 25.17 13.87
N TYR A 370 -3.27 24.10 13.21
CA TYR A 370 -3.03 22.82 13.86
C TYR A 370 -1.59 22.71 14.38
N ARG A 371 -1.33 21.76 15.27
CA ARG A 371 0.01 21.36 15.71
C ARG A 371 0.17 19.87 15.57
N VAL A 372 1.32 19.45 15.03
CA VAL A 372 1.71 18.04 15.07
C VAL A 372 2.00 17.66 16.52
N ARG A 373 1.35 16.59 16.99
CA ARG A 373 1.52 16.06 18.35
C ARG A 373 2.32 14.78 18.38
N ARG A 374 2.05 13.87 17.45
CA ARG A 374 2.70 12.57 17.36
C ARG A 374 2.85 12.18 15.89
N ALA A 375 3.81 11.33 15.62
CA ALA A 375 3.95 10.65 14.34
C ALA A 375 4.45 9.23 14.56
N ALA A 376 4.19 8.36 13.58
CA ALA A 376 4.81 7.06 13.48
C ALA A 376 5.08 6.73 12.01
N ILE A 377 6.09 5.91 11.79
CA ILE A 377 6.46 5.38 10.47
C ILE A 377 6.22 3.89 10.52
N VAL A 378 5.54 3.36 9.52
CA VAL A 378 5.25 1.93 9.40
C VAL A 378 5.94 1.41 8.15
N ASP A 379 6.73 0.36 8.32
CA ASP A 379 7.31 -0.35 7.20
C ASP A 379 6.27 -1.32 6.60
N MET A 380 5.32 -0.75 5.84
CA MET A 380 4.29 -1.51 5.14
C MET A 380 4.87 -2.44 4.05
N PHE A 381 6.01 -2.07 3.48
CA PHE A 381 6.63 -2.78 2.37
C PHE A 381 8.13 -2.98 2.62
N PRO A 382 8.49 -3.93 3.51
CA PRO A 382 9.88 -4.31 3.71
C PRO A 382 10.58 -4.65 2.39
N GLN A 383 11.91 -4.52 2.32
CA GLN A 383 12.69 -4.77 1.10
C GLN A 383 12.47 -3.77 -0.06
N THR A 384 11.56 -2.81 0.12
CA THR A 384 11.27 -1.72 -0.83
C THR A 384 11.54 -0.37 -0.20
N TYR A 385 11.67 0.69 -1.00
CA TYR A 385 11.80 2.05 -0.48
C TYR A 385 10.47 2.65 -0.01
N HIS A 386 9.33 1.99 -0.22
CA HIS A 386 8.02 2.56 0.13
C HIS A 386 7.86 2.69 1.65
N ILE A 387 7.19 3.77 2.07
CA ILE A 387 7.05 4.16 3.47
C ILE A 387 5.59 4.54 3.70
N GLU A 388 5.00 4.00 4.75
CA GLU A 388 3.75 4.54 5.30
C GLU A 388 4.09 5.36 6.54
N SER A 389 3.36 6.44 6.74
CA SER A 389 3.52 7.33 7.89
C SER A 389 2.16 7.79 8.37
N VAL A 390 2.04 8.01 9.67
CA VAL A 390 0.83 8.53 10.30
C VAL A 390 1.20 9.69 11.21
N ALA A 391 0.41 10.77 11.17
CA ALA A 391 0.59 11.94 12.01
C ALA A 391 -0.71 12.32 12.72
N LEU A 392 -0.62 12.60 14.02
CA LEU A 392 -1.67 13.23 14.80
C LEU A 392 -1.47 14.74 14.80
N LEU A 393 -2.49 15.47 14.36
CA LEU A 393 -2.59 16.90 14.45
C LEU A 393 -3.74 17.28 15.38
N GLU A 394 -3.51 18.27 16.23
CA GLU A 394 -4.54 18.84 17.11
C GLU A 394 -4.70 20.32 16.85
N ARG A 395 -5.93 20.83 17.00
CA ARG A 395 -6.19 22.27 16.94
C ARG A 395 -5.41 22.98 18.06
N SER A 396 -4.72 24.07 17.71
CA SER A 396 -3.96 24.90 18.66
C SER A 396 -4.83 25.73 19.57
#